data_AF-A0AA37I7W2-F1
#
_entry.id   AF-A0AA37I7W2-F1
#
_cell.length_a   1.000
_cell.length_b   1.000
_cell.length_c   1.000
_cell.angle_alpha   90.00
_cell.angle_beta   90.00
_cell.angle_gamma   90.00
#
_symmetry.space_group_name_H-M   'P 1'
#
loop_
_entity.id
_entity.type
_entity.pdbx_description
1 polymer ?
#
loop_
_entity_poly.entity_id
_entity_poly.type
_entity_poly.pdbx_seq_one_letter_code
_entity_poly.pdbx_strand_id
1 'polypeptide(L)' 'MQADTRNIRIDPTPRRADGEYMAHARICADRADGSVMDVFVSGDLAGFDRRDDAVAFAANWARQWLEVRFG' A
#
# COMPACT_ATOMS: atom_id res chain seq x y z
N MET A 1 -24.03 3.44 10.80
CA MET A 1 -23.78 3.74 9.37
C MET A 1 -22.68 2.79 8.93
N GLN A 2 -23.00 1.85 8.04
CA GLN A 2 -22.06 0.81 7.61
C GLN A 2 -21.12 1.47 6.60
N ALA A 3 -19.82 1.52 6.88
CA ALA A 3 -18.86 2.06 5.93
C ALA A 3 -18.67 1.03 4.81
N ASP A 4 -19.51 1.14 3.77
CA ASP A 4 -19.37 0.44 2.50
C ASP A 4 -18.00 0.77 1.88
N THR A 5 -16.98 0.03 2.32
CA THR A 5 -15.59 0.14 1.87
C THR A 5 -15.50 -0.65 0.56
N ARG A 6 -16.07 -0.09 -0.51
CA ARG A 6 -16.38 -0.87 -1.72
C ARG A 6 -15.17 -1.17 -2.62
N ASN A 7 -14.06 -0.45 -2.47
CA ASN A 7 -12.85 -0.69 -3.26
C ASN A 7 -11.59 -0.42 -2.43
N ILE A 8 -10.89 -1.49 -2.05
CA ILE A 8 -9.54 -1.42 -1.50
C ILE A 8 -8.58 -1.12 -2.67
N ARG A 9 -7.75 -0.09 -2.53
CA ARG A 9 -6.68 0.26 -3.47
C ARG A 9 -5.33 0.10 -2.80
N ILE A 10 -4.37 -0.46 -3.53
CA ILE A 10 -2.98 -0.57 -3.10
C ILE A 10 -2.19 0.42 -3.94
N ASP A 11 -1.49 1.34 -3.27
CA ASP A 11 -0.50 2.22 -3.86
C ASP A 11 0.89 1.76 -3.40
N PRO A 12 1.63 1.03 -4.25
CA PRO A 12 2.98 0.56 -3.96
C PRO A 12 4.04 1.60 -4.41
N THR A 13 3.74 2.90 -4.35
CA THR A 13 4.68 3.92 -4.83
C THR A 13 5.88 3.99 -3.90
N PRO A 14 7.09 3.62 -4.36
CA PRO A 14 8.26 3.60 -3.50
C PRO A 14 8.70 5.02 -3.20
N ARG A 15 9.19 5.23 -1.97
CA ARG A 15 9.79 6.49 -1.55
C ARG A 15 11.26 6.47 -1.95
N ARG A 16 11.76 7.54 -2.57
CA ARG A 16 13.19 7.66 -2.86
C ARG A 16 13.89 8.29 -1.67
N ALA A 17 14.88 7.61 -1.11
CA ALA A 17 15.68 8.09 0.02
C ALA A 17 17.16 7.71 -0.23
N ASP A 18 18.05 8.68 -0.10
CA ASP A 18 19.52 8.49 -0.15
C ASP A 18 20.07 7.72 -1.37
N GLY A 19 19.36 7.75 -2.49
CA GLY A 19 19.75 7.06 -3.73
C GLY A 19 19.05 5.72 -3.96
N GLU A 20 18.41 5.17 -2.92
CA GLU A 20 17.67 3.92 -2.95
C GLU A 20 16.15 4.14 -3.09
N TYR A 21 15.45 3.09 -3.51
CA TYR A 21 13.99 3.01 -3.55
C TYR A 21 13.50 2.23 -2.34
N MET A 22 12.93 2.96 -1.39
CA MET A 22 12.28 2.37 -0.22
C MET A 22 10.91 1.84 -0.63
N ALA A 23 10.74 0.52 -0.56
CA ALA A 23 9.46 -0.14 -0.73
C ALA A 23 8.47 0.41 0.29
N HIS A 24 7.36 0.89 -0.22
CA HIS A 24 6.33 1.56 0.54
C HIS A 24 4.98 1.11 0.02
N ALA A 25 4.11 0.66 0.92
CA ALA A 25 2.77 0.23 0.60
C ALA A 25 1.74 1.06 1.36
N ARG A 26 0.89 1.75 0.60
CA ARG A 26 -0.25 2.48 1.11
C ARG A 26 -1.52 1.77 0.67
N ILE A 27 -2.31 1.32 1.63
CA ILE A 27 -3.61 0.68 1.42
C ILE A 27 -4.67 1.72 1.71
N CYS A 28 -5.37 2.12 0.66
CA CYS A 28 -6.48 3.06 0.75
C CYS A 28 -7.79 2.32 0.49
N ALA A 29 -8.90 2.94 0.85
CA ALA A 29 -10.19 2.50 0.39
C ALA A 29 -11.10 3.67 0.05
N ASP A 30 -11.87 3.47 -1.02
CA ASP A 30 -12.92 4.41 -1.41
C ASP A 30 -14.09 4.31 -0.42
N ARG A 31 -14.51 5.46 0.12
CA ARG A 31 -15.74 5.59 0.90
C ARG A 31 -16.94 5.79 -0.02
N ALA A 32 -18.12 5.48 0.50
CA ALA A 32 -19.39 5.73 -0.17
C ALA A 32 -19.64 7.22 -0.49
N ASP A 33 -18.97 8.14 0.22
CA ASP A 33 -19.02 9.58 -0.05
C ASP A 33 -18.09 10.02 -1.20
N GLY A 34 -17.37 9.09 -1.83
CA GLY A 34 -16.39 9.36 -2.89
C GLY A 34 -15.01 9.79 -2.41
N SER A 35 -14.80 9.92 -1.09
CA SER A 35 -13.51 10.24 -0.50
C SER A 35 -12.65 8.98 -0.37
N VAL A 36 -11.35 9.15 -0.56
CA VAL A 36 -10.38 8.07 -0.30
C VAL A 36 -9.93 8.18 1.15
N MET A 37 -10.01 7.07 1.90
CA MET A 37 -9.45 6.98 3.24
C MET A 37 -8.24 6.05 3.27
N ASP A 38 -7.23 6.44 4.03
CA ASP A 38 -6.10 5.58 4.34
C ASP A 38 -6.52 4.49 5.33
N VAL A 39 -6.47 3.24 4.89
CA VAL A 39 -6.73 2.07 5.72
C VAL A 39 -5.47 1.70 6.50
N PHE A 40 -4.33 1.66 5.79
CA PHE A 40 -3.04 1.35 6.38
C PHE A 40 -1.91 1.93 5.55
N VAL A 41 -0.86 2.40 6.24
CA VAL A 41 0.36 2.89 5.60
C VAL A 41 1.53 2.16 6.25
N SER A 42 2.27 1.37 5.47
CA SER A 42 3.34 0.53 6.01
C SER A 42 4.55 1.29 6.52
N GLY A 43 4.75 2.52 6.04
CA GLY A 43 6.06 3.19 6.14
C GLY A 43 7.07 2.56 5.18
N ASP A 44 8.36 2.66 5.49
CA ASP A 44 9.44 2.08 4.71
C ASP A 44 9.62 0.59 5.10
N LEU A 45 9.30 -0.32 4.18
CA LEU A 45 9.39 -1.76 4.41
C LEU A 45 10.81 -2.29 4.21
N ALA A 46 11.49 -1.85 3.15
CA ALA A 46 12.84 -2.26 2.79
C ALA A 46 13.42 -1.32 1.71
N GLY A 47 14.75 -1.18 1.65
CA GLY A 47 15.44 -0.43 0.61
C GLY A 47 15.85 -1.33 -0.56
N PHE A 48 15.70 -0.82 -1.79
CA PHE A 48 16.09 -1.51 -3.01
C PHE A 48 16.83 -0.55 -3.95
N ASP A 49 17.85 -1.07 -4.64
CA ASP A 49 18.53 -0.35 -5.72
C ASP A 49 17.62 -0.04 -6.92
N ARG A 50 16.66 -0.93 -7.18
CA ARG A 50 15.72 -0.82 -8.31
C ARG A 50 14.32 -0.49 -7.84
N ARG A 51 13.70 0.44 -8.57
CA ARG A 51 12.30 0.83 -8.37
C ARG A 51 11.34 -0.35 -8.55
N ASP A 52 11.59 -1.19 -9.55
CA ASP A 52 10.69 -2.30 -9.89
C ASP A 52 10.62 -3.33 -8.76
N ASP A 53 11.78 -3.68 -8.19
CA ASP A 53 11.88 -4.55 -7.01
C ASP A 53 11.15 -3.95 -5.80
N ALA A 54 11.33 -2.66 -5.53
CA ALA A 54 10.63 -1.97 -4.44
C ALA A 54 9.10 -1.99 -4.60
N VAL A 55 8.62 -1.73 -5.83
CA VAL A 55 7.19 -1.76 -6.16
C VAL A 55 6.63 -3.17 -6.03
N ALA A 56 7.32 -4.17 -6.60
CA ALA A 56 6.88 -5.56 -6.56
C ALA A 56 6.81 -6.08 -5.12
N PHE A 57 7.82 -5.76 -4.30
CA PHE A 57 7.84 -6.11 -2.88
C PHE A 57 6.70 -5.45 -2.11
N ALA A 58 6.52 -4.14 -2.26
CA ALA A 58 5.44 -3.39 -1.60
C ALA A 58 4.05 -3.91 -2.00
N ALA A 59 3.83 -4.19 -3.29
CA ALA A 59 2.57 -4.73 -3.79
C ALA A 59 2.28 -6.13 -3.23
N ASN A 60 3.28 -7.02 -3.21
CA ASN A 60 3.12 -8.37 -2.66
C ASN A 60 2.85 -8.34 -1.16
N TRP A 61 3.60 -7.51 -0.42
CA TRP A 61 3.39 -7.31 1.01
C TRP A 61 1.96 -6.81 1.31
N ALA A 62 1.46 -5.83 0.55
CA ALA A 62 0.12 -5.29 0.73
C ALA A 62 -0.97 -6.33 0.46
N ARG A 63 -0.79 -7.18 -0.56
CA ARG A 63 -1.72 -8.29 -0.85
C ARG A 63 -1.76 -9.29 0.30
N GLN A 64 -0.60 -9.69 0.80
CA GLN A 64 -0.52 -10.62 1.94
C GLN A 64 -1.13 -10.00 3.21
N TRP A 65 -0.93 -8.70 3.44
CA TRP A 65 -1.56 -8.00 4.56
C TRP A 65 -3.09 -8.01 4.45
N LEU A 66 -3.64 -7.83 3.25
CA LEU A 66 -5.08 -7.92 3.01
C LEU A 66 -5.60 -9.35 3.23
N GLU A 67 -4.87 -10.36 2.75
CA GLU A 67 -5.21 -11.76 2.99
C GLU A 67 -5.21 -12.10 4.48
N VAL A 68 -4.22 -11.64 5.25
CA VAL A 68 -4.18 -11.88 6.71
C VAL A 68 -5.31 -11.18 7.45
N ARG A 69 -5.78 -10.02 6.96
CA ARG A 69 -6.77 -9.20 7.66
C ARG A 69 -8.22 -9.49 7.26
N PHE A 70 -8.45 -9.92 6.03
CA PHE A 70 -9.78 -10.14 5.45
C PHE A 70 -10.00 -11.57 4.92
N GLY A 71 -8.97 -12.42 4.93
CA GLY A 71 -9.04 -13.83 4.53
C GLY A 71 -9.33 -14.78 5.68
#